data_AF-G9ENV1-F1
#
_entry.id   AF-G9ENV1-F1
#
_cell.length_a   1.000
_cell.length_b   1.000
_cell.length_c   1.000
_cell.angle_alpha   90.00
_cell.angle_beta   90.00
_cell.angle_gamma   90.00
#
_symmetry.space_group_name_H-M   'P 1'
#
loop_
_entity.id
_entity.type
_entity.pdbx_description
1 polymer ?
#
loop_
_entity_poly.entity_id
_entity_poly.type
_entity_poly.pdbx_seq_one_letter_code
_entity_poly.pdbx_strand_id
1 'polypeptide(L)'
;MTRKVTCARFFTTAPHYNNTALNKRPLQFFIHTVPAPTLMMKRLQRQGFFPKQVFPETKKSMETYLQEDGFDLQAMKHTPVELLRKPLKFAFSGQTFADIPQPYQSLIPVLDTYVTTIVNVLGDQLANRPYDPKEKLSENTSERGHALEALFITHQLRVCEKNKWAGLALQHDIARSTMADIHHGDRYHHLEADQILAPQGYSQEMATRFPFLHAFAKGMWSNYSKEYQSELLSPYSANSLLCQQKEAALIMQQLDDLYYSPDSTKQPEKSEQLLALVVRMMLLRLVDDSAKVVMPEIEQCFTSAQLKKIITEQTVAHIQTCSPEYFSQYQDLLKGALSLLRRTKVSSDYPERYQPIPEEDRLLSDFRGFQM
;
A
#
# COMPACT_ATOMS: atom_id res chain seq x y z
N MET A 1 -21.63 -22.60 -42.72
CA MET A 1 -22.26 -21.48 -41.99
C MET A 1 -21.78 -21.49 -40.54
N THR A 2 -20.76 -20.70 -40.24
CA THR A 2 -20.19 -20.52 -38.91
C THR A 2 -21.13 -19.65 -38.06
N ARG A 3 -21.75 -20.25 -37.04
CA ARG A 3 -22.55 -19.51 -36.05
C ARG A 3 -21.59 -18.68 -35.20
N LYS A 4 -21.70 -17.34 -35.31
CA LYS A 4 -21.09 -16.41 -34.36
C LYS A 4 -21.74 -16.65 -33.00
N VAL A 5 -20.95 -17.11 -32.03
CA VAL A 5 -21.33 -17.08 -30.62
C VAL A 5 -21.15 -15.64 -30.16
N THR A 6 -22.26 -14.90 -30.07
CA THR A 6 -22.30 -13.62 -29.37
C THR A 6 -22.30 -13.90 -27.87
N CYS A 7 -21.15 -13.71 -27.23
CA CYS A 7 -20.99 -13.77 -25.78
C CYS A 7 -21.59 -12.49 -25.17
N ALA A 8 -22.91 -12.41 -25.13
CA ALA A 8 -23.65 -11.32 -24.51
C ALA A 8 -24.67 -11.91 -23.55
N ARG A 9 -24.29 -11.90 -22.26
CA ARG A 9 -25.07 -12.10 -21.01
C ARG A 9 -24.49 -13.20 -20.11
N PHE A 10 -23.48 -12.85 -19.30
CA PHE A 10 -23.21 -13.54 -18.02
C PHE A 10 -22.56 -12.65 -16.93
N PHE A 11 -22.65 -11.32 -17.05
CA PHE A 11 -22.39 -10.44 -15.91
C PHE A 11 -23.72 -10.13 -15.23
N THR A 12 -24.14 -10.99 -14.30
CA THR A 12 -25.11 -10.61 -13.28
C THR A 12 -24.39 -9.70 -12.29
N THR A 13 -24.28 -8.42 -12.64
CA THR A 13 -23.88 -7.38 -11.69
C THR A 13 -25.08 -7.15 -10.77
N ALA A 14 -25.00 -7.63 -9.54
CA ALA A 14 -25.62 -6.87 -8.46
C ALA A 14 -25.06 -5.42 -8.54
N PRO A 15 -25.82 -4.39 -8.17
CA PRO A 15 -25.27 -3.05 -8.06
C PRO A 15 -24.20 -3.05 -6.95
N HIS A 16 -22.95 -3.31 -7.33
CA HIS A 16 -21.79 -3.17 -6.46
C HIS A 16 -21.55 -1.68 -6.23
N TYR A 17 -21.42 -1.28 -4.97
CA TYR A 17 -21.49 0.12 -4.53
C TYR A 17 -20.47 1.01 -5.26
N ASN A 18 -19.22 0.55 -5.43
CA ASN A 18 -18.14 1.30 -6.06
C ASN A 18 -18.00 1.06 -7.59
N ASN A 19 -18.68 0.06 -8.18
CA ASN A 19 -18.48 -0.28 -9.60
C ASN A 19 -18.79 0.89 -10.53
N THR A 20 -19.75 1.74 -10.19
CA THR A 20 -20.05 2.92 -11.00
C THR A 20 -18.85 3.87 -11.02
N ALA A 21 -18.23 4.13 -9.87
CA ALA A 21 -17.03 4.95 -9.79
C ALA A 21 -15.87 4.33 -10.57
N LEU A 22 -15.58 3.04 -10.34
CA LEU A 22 -14.48 2.32 -11.00
C LEU A 22 -14.58 2.32 -12.54
N ASN A 23 -15.80 2.38 -13.09
CA ASN A 23 -16.05 2.39 -14.54
C ASN A 23 -16.18 3.78 -15.15
N LYS A 24 -16.59 4.80 -14.38
CA LYS A 24 -16.99 6.11 -14.94
C LYS A 24 -16.17 7.28 -14.43
N ARG A 25 -15.47 7.13 -13.30
CA ARG A 25 -14.70 8.21 -12.69
C ARG A 25 -13.21 7.98 -12.95
N PRO A 26 -12.53 8.88 -13.69
CA PRO A 26 -11.09 8.83 -13.80
C PRO A 26 -10.45 9.12 -12.43
N LEU A 27 -9.24 8.63 -12.18
CA LEU A 27 -8.56 8.89 -10.89
C LEU A 27 -8.40 10.39 -10.62
N GLN A 28 -8.16 11.18 -11.66
CA GLN A 28 -8.07 12.64 -11.61
C GLN A 28 -9.34 13.29 -11.06
N PHE A 29 -10.52 12.70 -11.29
CA PHE A 29 -11.78 13.24 -10.76
C PHE A 29 -11.70 13.37 -9.23
N PHE A 30 -11.26 12.32 -8.53
CA PHE A 30 -11.15 12.36 -7.07
C PHE A 30 -10.11 13.38 -6.61
N ILE A 31 -8.97 13.46 -7.30
CA ILE A 31 -7.92 14.45 -7.01
C ILE A 31 -8.46 15.89 -7.09
N HIS A 32 -9.39 16.18 -8.00
CA HIS A 32 -10.00 17.50 -8.15
C HIS A 32 -11.11 17.81 -7.14
N THR A 33 -11.60 16.80 -6.40
CA THR A 33 -12.66 17.00 -5.39
C THR A 33 -12.13 17.43 -4.02
N VAL A 34 -10.83 17.26 -3.76
CA VAL A 34 -10.24 17.68 -2.47
C VAL A 34 -9.64 19.08 -2.55
N PRO A 35 -9.59 19.81 -1.43
CA PRO A 35 -8.87 21.09 -1.36
C PRO A 35 -7.36 20.92 -1.61
N ALA A 36 -6.68 22.03 -1.89
CA ALA A 36 -5.22 22.04 -1.97
C ALA A 36 -4.58 21.44 -0.70
N PRO A 37 -3.46 20.68 -0.79
CA PRO A 37 -2.84 20.00 0.33
C PRO A 37 -2.58 20.90 1.54
N THR A 38 -2.04 22.09 1.31
CA THR A 38 -1.79 23.10 2.36
C THR A 38 -3.07 23.50 3.10
N LEU A 39 -4.18 23.64 2.38
CA LEU A 39 -5.46 24.01 3.00
C LEU A 39 -6.01 22.85 3.85
N MET A 40 -5.86 21.59 3.39
CA MET A 40 -6.21 20.42 4.19
C MET A 40 -5.38 20.37 5.48
N MET A 41 -4.07 20.54 5.39
CA MET A 41 -3.19 20.50 6.57
C MET A 41 -3.44 21.66 7.54
N LYS A 42 -3.70 22.89 7.05
CA LYS A 42 -4.10 24.02 7.90
C LYS A 42 -5.43 23.82 8.60
N ARG A 43 -6.39 23.12 7.97
CA ARG A 43 -7.66 22.76 8.62
C ARG A 43 -7.44 21.76 9.75
N LEU A 44 -6.60 20.74 9.54
CA LEU A 44 -6.17 19.83 10.62
C LEU A 44 -5.44 20.58 11.74
N GLN A 45 -4.62 21.57 11.38
CA GLN A 45 -3.92 22.41 12.35
C GLN A 45 -4.87 23.19 13.26
N ARG A 46 -5.94 23.75 12.71
CA ARG A 46 -6.98 24.42 13.49
C ARG A 46 -7.76 23.48 14.42
N GLN A 47 -7.73 22.17 14.15
CA GLN A 47 -8.32 21.13 15.00
C GLN A 47 -7.34 20.63 16.07
N GLY A 48 -6.12 21.16 16.13
CA GLY A 48 -5.10 20.80 17.12
C GLY A 48 -4.12 19.71 16.67
N PHE A 49 -4.20 19.24 15.42
CA PHE A 49 -3.20 18.32 14.85
C PHE A 49 -2.02 19.09 14.26
N PHE A 50 -0.84 18.50 14.15
CA PHE A 50 0.34 19.20 13.59
C PHE A 50 0.65 20.59 14.22
N PRO A 51 0.55 20.78 15.56
CA PRO A 51 0.76 22.09 16.18
C PRO A 51 2.19 22.63 16.01
N LYS A 52 3.17 21.76 15.73
CA LYS A 52 4.58 22.17 15.55
C LYS A 52 4.90 22.64 14.13
N GLN A 53 4.03 22.34 13.16
CA GLN A 53 4.28 22.68 11.76
C GLN A 53 4.00 24.14 11.43
N VAL A 54 4.70 24.65 10.42
CA VAL A 54 4.43 25.96 9.81
C VAL A 54 4.23 25.74 8.31
N PHE A 55 2.99 25.51 7.90
CA PHE A 55 2.67 25.20 6.52
C PHE A 55 2.83 26.43 5.61
N PRO A 56 3.60 26.34 4.51
CA PRO A 56 3.86 27.47 3.62
C PRO A 56 2.56 27.96 2.97
N GLU A 57 2.47 29.25 2.64
CA GLU A 57 1.40 29.81 1.80
C GLU A 57 1.63 29.46 0.32
N THR A 58 1.65 28.16 0.01
CA THR A 58 1.82 27.64 -1.35
C THR A 58 0.48 27.41 -2.04
N LYS A 59 0.45 27.63 -3.36
CA LYS A 59 -0.69 27.33 -4.25
C LYS A 59 -0.55 25.98 -4.98
N LYS A 60 0.47 25.17 -4.63
CA LYS A 60 0.67 23.86 -5.26
C LYS A 60 -0.58 22.98 -5.09
N SER A 61 -1.07 22.44 -6.20
CA SER A 61 -2.15 21.46 -6.19
C SER A 61 -1.61 20.07 -5.90
N MET A 62 -2.49 19.10 -5.62
CA MET A 62 -2.07 17.69 -5.54
C MET A 62 -1.35 17.24 -6.81
N GLU A 63 -1.86 17.62 -7.99
CA GLU A 63 -1.24 17.27 -9.27
C GLU A 63 0.19 17.79 -9.38
N THR A 64 0.48 18.99 -8.87
CA THR A 64 1.85 19.52 -8.84
C THR A 64 2.78 18.63 -8.03
N TYR A 65 2.37 18.25 -6.80
CA TYR A 65 3.16 17.32 -5.98
C TYR A 65 3.33 15.95 -6.64
N LEU A 66 2.27 15.42 -7.26
CA LEU A 66 2.32 14.12 -7.94
C LEU A 66 3.24 14.16 -9.16
N GLN A 67 3.23 15.25 -9.92
CA GLN A 67 4.13 15.44 -11.05
C GLN A 67 5.59 15.58 -10.61
N GLU A 68 5.85 16.33 -9.52
CA GLU A 68 7.19 16.44 -8.91
C GLU A 68 7.70 15.09 -8.41
N ASP A 69 6.80 14.22 -7.93
CA ASP A 69 7.08 12.84 -7.53
C ASP A 69 7.23 11.83 -8.70
N GLY A 70 7.09 12.31 -9.94
CA GLY A 70 7.25 11.52 -11.18
C GLY A 70 6.03 10.69 -11.60
N PHE A 71 4.83 11.01 -11.10
CA PHE A 71 3.60 10.36 -11.56
C PHE A 71 3.10 10.93 -12.90
N ASP A 72 2.55 10.06 -13.75
CA ASP A 72 1.95 10.43 -15.03
C ASP A 72 0.51 10.94 -14.85
N LEU A 73 0.35 12.27 -14.90
CA LEU A 73 -0.95 12.92 -14.83
C LEU A 73 -1.86 12.59 -16.02
N GLN A 74 -1.34 12.17 -17.18
CA GLN A 74 -2.18 11.71 -18.30
C GLN A 74 -2.79 10.35 -18.00
N ALA A 75 -2.04 9.46 -17.35
CA ALA A 75 -2.58 8.18 -16.90
C ALA A 75 -3.75 8.37 -15.92
N MET A 76 -3.69 9.39 -15.04
CA MET A 76 -4.78 9.69 -14.09
C MET A 76 -6.10 10.11 -14.75
N LYS A 77 -6.10 10.50 -16.03
CA LYS A 77 -7.32 10.82 -16.80
C LYS A 77 -8.15 9.59 -17.16
N HIS A 78 -7.64 8.40 -16.87
CA HIS A 78 -8.34 7.14 -17.12
C HIS A 78 -9.03 6.62 -15.87
N THR A 79 -10.10 5.86 -16.09
CA THR A 79 -10.76 5.11 -15.02
C THR A 79 -9.90 3.92 -14.58
N PRO A 80 -10.07 3.40 -13.36
CA PRO A 80 -9.39 2.17 -12.93
C PRO A 80 -9.52 1.02 -13.92
N VAL A 81 -10.74 0.82 -14.45
CA VAL A 81 -11.02 -0.23 -15.46
C VAL A 81 -10.29 0.04 -16.77
N GLU A 82 -10.22 1.28 -17.22
CA GLU A 82 -9.45 1.64 -18.43
C GLU A 82 -7.96 1.40 -18.23
N LEU A 83 -7.40 1.75 -17.07
CA LEU A 83 -6.00 1.54 -16.74
C LEU A 83 -5.63 0.05 -16.76
N LEU A 84 -6.46 -0.80 -16.16
CA LEU A 84 -6.24 -2.24 -16.12
C LEU A 84 -6.35 -2.91 -17.50
N ARG A 85 -7.07 -2.29 -18.45
CA ARG A 85 -7.17 -2.76 -19.84
C ARG A 85 -6.02 -2.29 -20.74
N LYS A 86 -5.15 -1.40 -20.27
CA LYS A 86 -3.98 -0.96 -21.04
C LYS A 86 -2.96 -2.08 -21.13
N PRO A 87 -2.17 -2.17 -22.22
CA PRO A 87 -1.06 -3.11 -22.28
C PRO A 87 -0.08 -2.91 -21.12
N LEU A 88 0.24 -4.00 -20.43
CA LEU A 88 1.23 -3.98 -19.36
C LEU A 88 2.63 -4.18 -19.94
N LYS A 89 3.52 -3.22 -19.69
CA LYS A 89 4.95 -3.32 -20.05
C LYS A 89 5.80 -3.03 -18.83
N PHE A 90 6.39 -4.07 -18.25
CA PHE A 90 7.35 -3.89 -17.16
C PHE A 90 8.71 -3.47 -17.71
N ALA A 91 9.20 -2.33 -17.22
CA ALA A 91 10.61 -1.99 -17.28
C ALA A 91 11.24 -2.46 -15.95
N PHE A 92 12.05 -3.49 -16.05
CA PHE A 92 12.84 -4.01 -14.94
C PHE A 92 14.19 -3.29 -14.93
N SER A 93 14.68 -2.89 -13.75
CA SER A 93 16.03 -2.32 -13.65
C SER A 93 17.11 -3.36 -13.97
N GLY A 94 16.76 -4.65 -13.84
CA GLY A 94 17.68 -5.77 -14.04
C GLY A 94 18.51 -6.07 -12.80
N GLN A 95 18.23 -5.41 -11.66
CA GLN A 95 18.91 -5.68 -10.40
C GLN A 95 18.60 -7.09 -9.89
N THR A 96 19.62 -7.73 -9.35
CA THR A 96 19.59 -9.10 -8.84
C THR A 96 20.37 -9.20 -7.53
N PHE A 97 20.29 -10.33 -6.85
CA PHE A 97 21.10 -10.58 -5.65
C PHE A 97 22.62 -10.54 -5.90
N ALA A 98 23.07 -10.64 -7.16
CA ALA A 98 24.48 -10.44 -7.50
C ALA A 98 24.95 -9.00 -7.27
N ASP A 99 24.02 -8.03 -7.26
CA ASP A 99 24.30 -6.61 -7.06
C ASP A 99 24.31 -6.19 -5.58
N ILE A 100 24.21 -7.15 -4.65
CA ILE A 100 24.23 -6.91 -3.22
C ILE A 100 25.67 -6.57 -2.75
N PRO A 101 25.86 -5.47 -1.98
CA PRO A 101 27.15 -5.09 -1.43
C PRO A 101 27.78 -6.19 -0.56
N GLN A 102 29.12 -6.27 -0.59
CA GLN A 102 29.93 -7.25 0.15
C GLN A 102 29.47 -7.55 1.59
N PRO A 103 29.19 -6.54 2.46
CA PRO A 103 28.76 -6.78 3.83
C PRO A 103 27.51 -7.65 3.95
N TYR A 104 26.62 -7.60 2.94
CA TYR A 104 25.32 -8.27 2.92
C TYR A 104 25.28 -9.56 2.11
N GLN A 105 26.37 -9.94 1.42
CA GLN A 105 26.39 -11.11 0.54
C GLN A 105 26.10 -12.42 1.29
N SER A 106 26.49 -12.52 2.56
CA SER A 106 26.18 -13.68 3.41
C SER A 106 24.67 -13.88 3.64
N LEU A 107 23.86 -12.85 3.43
CA LEU A 107 22.40 -12.90 3.58
C LEU A 107 21.67 -13.38 2.32
N ILE A 108 22.35 -13.50 1.17
CA ILE A 108 21.71 -13.88 -0.10
C ILE A 108 20.81 -15.11 0.01
N PRO A 109 21.20 -16.23 0.67
CA PRO A 109 20.31 -17.39 0.81
C PRO A 109 19.04 -17.09 1.62
N VAL A 110 19.16 -16.26 2.65
CA VAL A 110 18.04 -15.86 3.52
C VAL A 110 17.12 -14.89 2.78
N LEU A 111 17.69 -13.98 1.99
CA LEU A 111 16.98 -13.04 1.14
C LEU A 111 16.18 -13.76 0.05
N ASP A 112 16.78 -14.73 -0.63
CA ASP A 112 16.06 -15.54 -1.62
C ASP A 112 14.92 -16.32 -0.97
N THR A 113 15.12 -16.84 0.24
CA THR A 113 14.05 -17.47 1.04
C THR A 113 12.94 -16.48 1.36
N TYR A 114 13.27 -15.27 1.81
CA TYR A 114 12.31 -14.21 2.13
C TYR A 114 11.46 -13.82 0.92
N VAL A 115 12.10 -13.50 -0.21
CA VAL A 115 11.42 -13.14 -1.46
C VAL A 115 10.55 -14.29 -1.96
N THR A 116 11.08 -15.51 -1.96
CA THR A 116 10.33 -16.70 -2.38
C THR A 116 9.12 -16.94 -1.47
N THR A 117 9.25 -16.71 -0.17
CA THR A 117 8.14 -16.86 0.78
C THR A 117 7.05 -15.83 0.48
N ILE A 118 7.36 -14.57 0.21
CA ILE A 118 6.35 -13.57 -0.17
C ILE A 118 5.57 -14.01 -1.41
N VAL A 119 6.28 -14.47 -2.45
CA VAL A 119 5.63 -14.96 -3.69
C VAL A 119 4.72 -16.16 -3.40
N ASN A 120 5.15 -17.06 -2.51
CA ASN A 120 4.34 -18.20 -2.08
C ASN A 120 3.10 -17.74 -1.31
N VAL A 121 3.20 -16.74 -0.43
CA VAL A 121 2.05 -16.16 0.29
C VAL A 121 1.05 -15.56 -0.69
N LEU A 122 1.50 -14.77 -1.66
CA LEU A 122 0.65 -14.21 -2.72
C LEU A 122 0.01 -15.30 -3.61
N GLY A 123 0.58 -16.50 -3.64
CA GLY A 123 0.10 -17.66 -4.37
C GLY A 123 -0.76 -18.64 -3.56
N ASP A 124 -0.87 -18.44 -2.25
CA ASP A 124 -1.51 -19.38 -1.33
C ASP A 124 -3.06 -19.32 -1.40
N GLN A 125 -3.73 -20.35 -0.91
CA GLN A 125 -5.19 -20.36 -0.80
C GLN A 125 -5.74 -19.23 0.09
N LEU A 126 -4.97 -18.76 1.09
CA LEU A 126 -5.36 -17.59 1.89
C LEU A 126 -5.48 -16.33 1.03
N ALA A 127 -4.59 -16.14 0.04
CA ALA A 127 -4.63 -15.00 -0.87
C ALA A 127 -5.78 -15.09 -1.90
N ASN A 128 -6.36 -16.27 -2.11
CA ASN A 128 -7.51 -16.45 -3.01
C ASN A 128 -8.87 -16.23 -2.32
N ARG A 129 -8.88 -15.89 -1.02
CA ARG A 129 -10.10 -15.58 -0.29
C ARG A 129 -10.73 -14.29 -0.83
N PRO A 130 -12.06 -14.15 -0.75
CA PRO A 130 -12.72 -12.86 -1.00
C PRO A 130 -12.14 -11.79 -0.09
N TYR A 131 -11.82 -10.63 -0.67
CA TYR A 131 -11.29 -9.48 0.08
C TYR A 131 -12.33 -8.92 1.07
N ASP A 132 -13.63 -8.96 0.71
CA ASP A 132 -14.74 -8.77 1.64
C ASP A 132 -15.49 -10.10 1.88
N PRO A 133 -15.22 -10.80 2.99
CA PRO A 133 -15.82 -12.11 3.26
C PRO A 133 -17.25 -12.05 3.81
N LYS A 134 -17.71 -10.89 4.31
CA LYS A 134 -19.00 -10.76 5.02
C LYS A 134 -20.08 -10.17 4.14
N GLU A 135 -19.72 -9.18 3.33
CA GLU A 135 -20.64 -8.53 2.41
C GLU A 135 -20.22 -8.85 0.99
N LYS A 136 -20.64 -10.02 0.48
CA LYS A 136 -20.37 -10.54 -0.89
C LYS A 136 -20.72 -9.60 -2.06
N LEU A 137 -21.12 -8.36 -1.77
CA LEU A 137 -21.59 -7.35 -2.70
C LEU A 137 -20.75 -6.07 -2.68
N SER A 138 -19.90 -5.84 -1.67
CA SER A 138 -19.23 -4.54 -1.45
C SER A 138 -17.89 -4.43 -2.20
N GLU A 139 -17.09 -5.51 -2.21
CA GLU A 139 -15.84 -5.62 -2.97
C GLU A 139 -15.78 -7.02 -3.61
N ASN A 140 -15.52 -7.11 -4.93
CA ASN A 140 -15.66 -8.35 -5.69
C ASN A 140 -14.33 -8.83 -6.29
N THR A 141 -13.28 -8.80 -5.48
CA THR A 141 -11.95 -9.32 -5.83
C THR A 141 -11.43 -10.19 -4.68
N SER A 142 -10.41 -11.00 -4.96
CA SER A 142 -9.68 -11.72 -3.92
C SER A 142 -8.57 -10.84 -3.33
N GLU A 143 -8.01 -11.22 -2.19
CA GLU A 143 -6.80 -10.57 -1.63
C GLU A 143 -5.67 -10.48 -2.67
N ARG A 144 -5.45 -11.56 -3.42
CA ARG A 144 -4.50 -11.62 -4.53
C ARG A 144 -4.92 -10.73 -5.68
N GLY A 145 -6.18 -10.78 -6.10
CA GLY A 145 -6.69 -9.96 -7.20
C GLY A 145 -6.49 -8.48 -6.92
N HIS A 146 -6.91 -8.02 -5.73
CA HIS A 146 -6.69 -6.67 -5.23
C HIS A 146 -5.20 -6.26 -5.28
N ALA A 147 -4.31 -7.08 -4.74
CA ALA A 147 -2.88 -6.82 -4.74
C ALA A 147 -2.30 -6.68 -6.17
N LEU A 148 -2.71 -7.53 -7.10
CA LEU A 148 -2.26 -7.50 -8.50
C LEU A 148 -2.85 -6.31 -9.27
N GLU A 149 -4.11 -5.97 -9.04
CA GLU A 149 -4.75 -4.79 -9.59
C GLU A 149 -4.05 -3.50 -9.11
N ALA A 150 -3.72 -3.42 -7.81
CA ALA A 150 -3.02 -2.27 -7.22
C ALA A 150 -1.60 -2.12 -7.79
N LEU A 151 -0.89 -3.23 -7.98
CA LEU A 151 0.39 -3.27 -8.68
C LEU A 151 0.25 -2.74 -10.11
N PHE A 152 -0.73 -3.24 -10.87
CA PHE A 152 -0.95 -2.88 -12.27
C PHE A 152 -1.29 -1.39 -12.40
N ILE A 153 -2.26 -0.89 -11.62
CA ILE A 153 -2.66 0.51 -11.65
C ILE A 153 -1.47 1.41 -11.29
N THR A 154 -0.75 1.11 -10.21
CA THR A 154 0.43 1.90 -9.79
C THR A 154 1.50 1.93 -10.88
N HIS A 155 1.71 0.81 -11.58
CA HIS A 155 2.65 0.73 -12.69
C HIS A 155 2.23 1.63 -13.87
N GLN A 156 0.94 1.65 -14.22
CA GLN A 156 0.40 2.52 -15.26
C GLN A 156 0.53 4.01 -14.91
N LEU A 157 0.51 4.36 -13.62
CA LEU A 157 0.64 5.74 -13.14
C LEU A 157 2.08 6.26 -13.09
N ARG A 158 3.10 5.43 -13.33
CA ARG A 158 4.53 5.78 -13.20
C ARG A 158 5.35 5.30 -14.40
N VAL A 159 4.84 5.53 -15.61
CA VAL A 159 5.28 4.97 -16.91
C VAL A 159 6.80 4.80 -17.12
N CYS A 160 7.71 5.49 -16.40
CA CYS A 160 9.15 5.34 -16.58
C CYS A 160 10.06 5.24 -15.32
N GLU A 161 9.60 5.29 -14.06
CA GLU A 161 10.57 5.31 -12.92
C GLU A 161 10.22 4.47 -11.68
N LYS A 162 11.18 3.59 -11.37
CA LYS A 162 11.42 2.81 -10.13
C LYS A 162 10.19 2.08 -9.57
N ASN A 163 10.20 0.75 -9.74
CA ASN A 163 9.24 -0.25 -9.25
C ASN A 163 8.97 -0.20 -7.72
N LYS A 164 9.62 0.67 -6.94
CA LYS A 164 9.46 0.80 -5.47
C LYS A 164 8.01 0.94 -5.04
N TRP A 165 7.23 1.81 -5.69
CA TRP A 165 5.83 2.02 -5.30
C TRP A 165 4.90 0.94 -5.83
N ALA A 166 5.21 0.39 -7.00
CA ALA A 166 4.43 -0.67 -7.62
C ALA A 166 4.41 -1.93 -6.73
N GLY A 167 5.57 -2.39 -6.25
CA GLY A 167 5.56 -3.53 -5.32
C GLY A 167 5.21 -3.16 -3.87
N LEU A 168 5.24 -1.87 -3.47
CA LEU A 168 4.60 -1.45 -2.22
C LEU A 168 3.08 -1.63 -2.31
N ALA A 169 2.47 -1.20 -3.42
CA ALA A 169 1.05 -1.41 -3.69
C ALA A 169 0.70 -2.90 -3.81
N LEU A 170 1.58 -3.73 -4.38
CA LEU A 170 1.41 -5.19 -4.40
C LEU A 170 1.31 -5.79 -2.99
N GLN A 171 2.08 -5.27 -2.04
CA GLN A 171 2.32 -5.95 -0.76
C GLN A 171 1.67 -5.26 0.44
N HIS A 172 0.95 -4.15 0.24
CA HIS A 172 0.46 -3.33 1.35
C HIS A 172 -0.46 -4.08 2.32
N ASP A 173 -1.22 -5.05 1.81
CA ASP A 173 -2.14 -5.89 2.56
C ASP A 173 -1.63 -7.34 2.75
N ILE A 174 -0.33 -7.61 2.51
CA ILE A 174 0.24 -8.97 2.50
C ILE A 174 -0.07 -9.79 3.75
N ALA A 175 -0.17 -9.13 4.92
CA ALA A 175 -0.48 -9.79 6.18
C ALA A 175 -1.90 -10.41 6.21
N ARG A 176 -2.86 -9.91 5.43
CA ARG A 176 -4.18 -10.56 5.30
C ARG A 176 -4.06 -11.99 4.77
N SER A 177 -3.04 -12.25 3.97
CA SER A 177 -2.74 -13.56 3.39
C SER A 177 -1.81 -14.44 4.26
N THR A 178 -1.45 -14.00 5.47
CA THR A 178 -0.61 -14.80 6.39
C THR A 178 -1.38 -15.49 7.51
N MET A 179 -2.68 -15.23 7.62
CA MET A 179 -3.51 -15.64 8.76
C MET A 179 -4.89 -16.10 8.33
N ALA A 180 -5.44 -17.07 9.07
CA ALA A 180 -6.77 -17.60 8.79
C ALA A 180 -7.88 -16.72 9.39
N ASP A 181 -7.61 -16.08 10.52
CA ASP A 181 -8.54 -15.24 11.26
C ASP A 181 -8.75 -13.88 10.57
N ILE A 182 -9.92 -13.74 9.94
CA ILE A 182 -10.36 -12.53 9.23
C ILE A 182 -10.46 -11.33 10.19
N HIS A 183 -10.94 -11.52 11.42
CA HIS A 183 -11.14 -10.39 12.33
C HIS A 183 -9.80 -9.79 12.77
N HIS A 184 -8.83 -10.66 13.03
CA HIS A 184 -7.45 -10.25 13.32
C HIS A 184 -6.81 -9.60 12.08
N GLY A 185 -6.98 -10.20 10.89
CA GLY A 185 -6.54 -9.61 9.62
C GLY A 185 -7.05 -8.20 9.41
N ASP A 186 -8.36 -7.99 9.50
CA ASP A 186 -9.00 -6.69 9.30
C ASP A 186 -8.46 -5.61 10.23
N ARG A 187 -8.20 -5.98 11.49
CA ARG A 187 -7.76 -5.04 12.52
C ARG A 187 -6.26 -4.73 12.44
N TYR A 188 -5.41 -5.71 12.11
CA TYR A 188 -3.97 -5.59 12.33
C TYR A 188 -3.09 -5.81 11.09
N HIS A 189 -3.66 -6.13 9.93
CA HIS A 189 -2.87 -6.40 8.71
C HIS A 189 -1.88 -5.28 8.40
N HIS A 190 -2.27 -4.03 8.57
CA HIS A 190 -1.46 -2.86 8.28
C HIS A 190 -0.19 -2.77 9.15
N LEU A 191 -0.26 -3.20 10.42
CA LEU A 191 0.89 -3.26 11.34
C LEU A 191 1.81 -4.44 11.00
N GLU A 192 1.23 -5.61 10.77
CA GLU A 192 2.01 -6.81 10.42
C GLU A 192 2.64 -6.70 9.04
N ALA A 193 1.97 -6.05 8.08
CA ALA A 193 2.51 -5.78 6.76
C ALA A 193 3.72 -4.83 6.83
N ASP A 194 3.68 -3.80 7.68
CA ASP A 194 4.84 -2.92 7.90
C ASP A 194 6.06 -3.71 8.40
N GLN A 195 5.88 -4.68 9.30
CA GLN A 195 6.95 -5.56 9.78
C GLN A 195 7.43 -6.56 8.72
N ILE A 196 6.51 -7.16 7.95
CA ILE A 196 6.84 -8.07 6.84
C ILE A 196 7.69 -7.34 5.81
N LEU A 197 7.39 -6.08 5.54
CA LEU A 197 8.00 -5.27 4.49
C LEU A 197 9.23 -4.47 4.93
N ALA A 198 9.56 -4.52 6.22
CA ALA A 198 10.74 -3.88 6.79
C ALA A 198 12.06 -4.19 6.06
N PRO A 199 12.36 -5.44 5.65
CA PRO A 199 13.59 -5.76 4.94
C PRO A 199 13.68 -5.17 3.52
N GLN A 200 12.57 -4.68 2.96
CA GLN A 200 12.54 -3.95 1.68
C GLN A 200 12.67 -2.42 1.87
N GLY A 201 12.92 -1.97 3.10
CA GLY A 201 13.09 -0.56 3.45
C GLY A 201 11.79 0.19 3.69
N TYR A 202 10.64 -0.49 3.62
CA TYR A 202 9.34 0.15 3.77
C TYR A 202 9.01 0.56 5.20
N SER A 203 9.64 -0.05 6.21
CA SER A 203 9.41 0.29 7.62
C SER A 203 10.36 1.35 8.20
N GLN A 204 11.48 1.63 7.52
CA GLN A 204 12.58 2.43 8.08
C GLN A 204 12.39 3.92 7.85
N GLU A 205 11.86 4.30 6.68
CA GLU A 205 11.48 5.69 6.39
C GLU A 205 9.97 5.82 6.48
N MET A 206 9.46 6.73 7.31
CA MET A 206 8.02 7.02 7.38
C MET A 206 7.42 7.31 6.01
N ALA A 207 8.21 7.88 5.09
CA ALA A 207 7.82 8.14 3.71
C ALA A 207 7.46 6.89 2.88
N THR A 208 7.80 5.71 3.40
CA THR A 208 7.65 4.42 2.75
C THR A 208 6.79 3.44 3.54
N ARG A 209 6.33 3.85 4.74
CA ARG A 209 5.43 3.09 5.64
C ARG A 209 3.98 3.15 5.18
N PHE A 210 3.74 3.00 3.88
CA PHE A 210 2.37 3.04 3.34
C PHE A 210 1.41 2.04 4.02
N PRO A 211 1.79 0.77 4.31
CA PRO A 211 0.91 -0.15 5.03
C PRO A 211 0.42 0.48 6.33
N PHE A 212 1.34 1.05 7.14
CA PHE A 212 0.99 1.73 8.38
C PHE A 212 0.15 3.01 8.16
N LEU A 213 0.43 3.77 7.10
CA LEU A 213 -0.17 5.08 6.83
C LEU A 213 -1.47 5.03 6.02
N HIS A 214 -1.84 3.89 5.43
CA HIS A 214 -2.98 3.81 4.51
C HIS A 214 -4.32 4.13 5.20
N ALA A 215 -4.44 3.90 6.51
CA ALA A 215 -5.62 4.24 7.30
C ALA A 215 -5.74 5.74 7.52
N PHE A 216 -4.62 6.42 7.81
CA PHE A 216 -4.56 7.88 7.85
C PHE A 216 -4.96 8.48 6.51
N ALA A 217 -4.43 7.95 5.40
CA ALA A 217 -4.77 8.40 4.04
C ALA A 217 -6.25 8.19 3.69
N LYS A 218 -6.85 7.08 4.12
CA LYS A 218 -8.30 6.82 4.00
C LYS A 218 -9.12 7.88 4.74
N GLY A 219 -8.72 8.22 5.97
CA GLY A 219 -9.33 9.28 6.75
C GLY A 219 -9.22 10.66 6.08
N MET A 220 -8.07 10.98 5.49
CA MET A 220 -7.87 12.21 4.72
C MET A 220 -8.85 12.32 3.56
N TRP A 221 -8.98 11.27 2.74
CA TRP A 221 -9.94 11.27 1.64
C TRP A 221 -11.39 11.39 2.13
N SER A 222 -11.79 10.58 3.13
CA SER A 222 -13.15 10.59 3.66
C SER A 222 -13.55 11.94 4.26
N ASN A 223 -12.60 12.70 4.82
CA ASN A 223 -12.89 14.00 5.43
C ASN A 223 -12.94 15.15 4.42
N TYR A 224 -12.26 15.02 3.28
CA TYR A 224 -12.07 16.12 2.34
C TYR A 224 -12.72 15.92 0.96
N SER A 225 -13.21 14.73 0.64
CA SER A 225 -13.94 14.44 -0.60
C SER A 225 -15.23 13.67 -0.31
N LYS A 226 -16.37 14.31 -0.57
CA LYS A 226 -17.68 13.66 -0.43
C LYS A 226 -17.85 12.58 -1.49
N GLU A 227 -17.36 12.85 -2.70
CA GLU A 227 -17.43 11.97 -3.86
C GLU A 227 -16.62 10.68 -3.63
N TYR A 228 -15.44 10.78 -3.01
CA TYR A 228 -14.69 9.60 -2.59
C TYR A 228 -15.51 8.78 -1.58
N GLN A 229 -16.06 9.44 -0.56
CA GLN A 229 -16.82 8.78 0.50
C GLN A 229 -18.09 8.10 -0.01
N SER A 230 -18.81 8.73 -0.94
CA SER A 230 -20.12 8.25 -1.42
C SER A 230 -20.05 7.36 -2.66
N GLU A 231 -19.00 7.49 -3.49
CA GLU A 231 -18.92 6.76 -4.76
C GLU A 231 -17.83 5.68 -4.78
N LEU A 232 -16.70 5.85 -4.06
CA LEU A 232 -15.54 4.95 -4.17
C LEU A 232 -15.28 4.11 -2.91
N LEU A 233 -15.41 4.71 -1.72
CA LEU A 233 -15.20 4.03 -0.45
C LEU A 233 -16.29 2.97 -0.24
N SER A 234 -15.90 1.69 -0.17
CA SER A 234 -16.85 0.60 0.08
C SER A 234 -17.40 0.65 1.52
N PRO A 235 -18.59 0.09 1.76
CA PRO A 235 -19.10 -0.12 3.13
C PRO A 235 -18.10 -0.84 4.05
N TYR A 236 -17.41 -1.86 3.55
CA TYR A 236 -16.40 -2.60 4.29
C TYR A 236 -15.21 -1.71 4.70
N SER A 237 -14.67 -0.93 3.77
CA SER A 237 -13.58 0.03 4.04
C SER A 237 -14.02 1.18 4.96
N ALA A 238 -15.28 1.61 4.87
CA ALA A 238 -15.86 2.60 5.77
C ALA A 238 -16.01 2.06 7.21
N ASN A 239 -16.41 0.80 7.38
CA ASN A 239 -16.46 0.15 8.68
C ASN A 239 -15.05 0.00 9.30
N SER A 240 -14.06 -0.41 8.51
CA SER A 240 -12.67 -0.53 9.00
C SER A 240 -12.11 0.83 9.45
N LEU A 241 -12.49 1.92 8.79
CA LEU A 241 -12.07 3.27 9.16
C LEU A 241 -12.46 3.63 10.60
N LEU A 242 -13.65 3.23 11.05
CA LEU A 242 -14.12 3.49 12.43
C LEU A 242 -13.21 2.84 13.48
N CYS A 243 -12.72 1.62 13.20
CA CYS A 243 -11.78 0.93 14.07
C CYS A 243 -10.37 1.54 14.04
N GLN A 244 -9.98 2.10 12.89
CA GLN A 244 -8.64 2.66 12.63
C GLN A 244 -8.47 4.13 13.09
N GLN A 245 -9.56 4.82 13.46
CA GLN A 245 -9.52 6.24 13.87
C GLN A 245 -8.61 6.52 15.08
N LYS A 246 -8.51 5.58 16.03
CA LYS A 246 -7.66 5.75 17.22
C LYS A 246 -6.17 5.78 16.86
N GLU A 247 -5.76 5.01 15.85
CA GLU A 247 -4.39 4.94 15.36
C GLU A 247 -4.02 6.19 14.55
N ALA A 248 -4.99 6.79 13.85
CA ALA A 248 -4.75 7.99 13.04
C ALA A 248 -4.22 9.18 13.87
N ALA A 249 -4.69 9.38 15.10
CA ALA A 249 -4.20 10.45 15.96
C ALA A 249 -2.72 10.27 16.35
N LEU A 250 -2.33 9.04 16.71
CA LEU A 250 -0.93 8.69 17.01
C LEU A 250 -0.04 8.88 15.79
N ILE A 251 -0.51 8.46 14.61
CA ILE A 251 0.19 8.65 13.33
C ILE A 251 0.42 10.15 13.06
N MET A 252 -0.61 10.98 13.21
CA MET A 252 -0.49 12.43 13.01
C MET A 252 0.53 13.05 13.97
N GLN A 253 0.58 12.61 15.22
CA GLN A 253 1.59 13.08 16.18
C GLN A 253 3.02 12.68 15.74
N GLN A 254 3.22 11.42 15.34
CA GLN A 254 4.52 10.96 14.85
C GLN A 254 4.98 11.71 13.60
N LEU A 255 4.06 12.01 12.69
CA LEU A 255 4.33 12.82 11.51
C LEU A 255 4.67 14.26 11.89
N ASP A 256 3.98 14.86 12.87
CA ASP A 256 4.30 16.19 13.37
C ASP A 256 5.72 16.23 13.98
N ASP A 257 6.09 15.22 14.77
CA ASP A 257 7.40 15.12 15.39
C ASP A 257 8.51 14.92 14.34
N LEU A 258 8.32 14.02 13.39
CA LEU A 258 9.32 13.68 12.38
C LEU A 258 9.62 14.83 11.40
N TYR A 259 8.60 15.61 11.06
CA TYR A 259 8.71 16.75 10.15
C TYR A 259 8.81 18.08 10.90
N TYR A 260 8.98 18.06 12.22
CA TYR A 260 9.35 19.25 12.96
C TYR A 260 10.87 19.50 12.88
N SER A 261 11.23 20.78 12.75
CA SER A 261 12.60 21.26 12.88
C SER A 261 12.61 22.44 13.86
N PRO A 262 13.42 22.38 14.94
CA PRO A 262 13.61 23.54 15.82
C PRO A 262 14.36 24.69 15.10
N ASP A 263 15.10 24.37 14.04
CA ASP A 263 15.68 25.36 13.12
C ASP A 263 14.59 25.89 12.19
N SER A 264 14.16 27.13 12.45
CA SER A 264 13.08 27.81 11.72
C SER A 264 13.38 28.02 10.24
N THR A 265 14.66 28.01 9.84
CA THR A 265 15.04 28.13 8.42
C THR A 265 14.75 26.85 7.63
N LYS A 266 14.74 25.69 8.32
CA LYS A 266 14.45 24.37 7.73
C LYS A 266 13.00 23.93 7.89
N GLN A 267 12.24 24.58 8.77
CA GLN A 267 10.85 24.24 9.02
C GLN A 267 9.95 24.31 7.77
N PRO A 268 10.09 25.30 6.86
CA PRO A 268 9.32 25.32 5.62
C PRO A 268 9.61 24.11 4.73
N GLU A 269 10.87 23.72 4.59
CA GLU A 269 11.30 22.56 3.82
C GLU A 269 10.70 21.27 4.40
N LYS A 270 10.79 21.09 5.72
CA LYS A 270 10.19 19.92 6.38
C LYS A 270 8.66 19.87 6.23
N SER A 271 7.99 21.01 6.32
CA SER A 271 6.54 21.10 6.12
C SER A 271 6.17 20.77 4.66
N GLU A 272 6.99 21.18 3.69
CA GLU A 272 6.82 20.80 2.28
C GLU A 272 7.03 19.29 2.06
N GLN A 273 8.04 18.69 2.70
CA GLN A 273 8.25 17.24 2.66
C GLN A 273 7.07 16.46 3.26
N LEU A 274 6.47 16.96 4.35
CA LEU A 274 5.25 16.39 4.93
C LEU A 274 4.07 16.51 3.95
N LEU A 275 3.89 17.65 3.28
CA LEU A 275 2.84 17.83 2.28
C LEU A 275 2.99 16.84 1.12
N ALA A 276 4.21 16.68 0.59
CA ALA A 276 4.51 15.71 -0.46
C ALA A 276 4.20 14.28 -0.01
N LEU A 277 4.58 13.92 1.23
CA LEU A 277 4.26 12.62 1.81
C LEU A 277 2.74 12.38 1.89
N VAL A 278 2.00 13.33 2.45
CA VAL A 278 0.54 13.22 2.60
C VAL A 278 -0.13 13.02 1.24
N VAL A 279 0.26 13.80 0.22
CA VAL A 279 -0.27 13.66 -1.14
C VAL A 279 0.04 12.27 -1.72
N ARG A 280 1.26 11.77 -1.52
CA ARG A 280 1.67 10.44 -2.00
C ARG A 280 0.86 9.33 -1.33
N MET A 281 0.67 9.39 -0.02
CA MET A 281 -0.12 8.40 0.73
C MET A 281 -1.58 8.43 0.31
N MET A 282 -2.14 9.63 0.08
CA MET A 282 -3.48 9.78 -0.49
C MET A 282 -3.57 9.13 -1.87
N LEU A 283 -2.61 9.33 -2.78
CA LEU A 283 -2.66 8.66 -4.08
C LEU A 283 -2.58 7.13 -3.95
N LEU A 284 -1.68 6.59 -3.14
CA LEU A 284 -1.59 5.14 -2.94
C LEU A 284 -2.88 4.57 -2.34
N ARG A 285 -3.55 5.29 -1.43
CA ARG A 285 -4.87 4.91 -0.93
C ARG A 285 -5.94 4.95 -2.01
N LEU A 286 -5.91 5.96 -2.88
CA LEU A 286 -6.81 6.04 -4.02
C LEU A 286 -6.62 4.84 -4.96
N VAL A 287 -5.37 4.38 -5.16
CA VAL A 287 -5.07 3.17 -5.91
C VAL A 287 -5.62 1.92 -5.23
N ASP A 288 -5.38 1.76 -3.92
CA ASP A 288 -5.95 0.66 -3.11
C ASP A 288 -7.47 0.56 -3.31
N ASP A 289 -8.23 1.64 -3.11
CA ASP A 289 -9.68 1.60 -3.32
C ASP A 289 -10.10 1.48 -4.79
N SER A 290 -9.20 1.78 -5.72
CA SER A 290 -9.40 1.60 -7.16
C SER A 290 -9.06 0.19 -7.65
N ALA A 291 -8.33 -0.59 -6.85
CA ALA A 291 -7.89 -1.96 -7.13
C ALA A 291 -8.90 -2.99 -6.62
N LYS A 292 -10.19 -2.77 -6.91
CA LYS A 292 -11.32 -3.61 -6.49
C LYS A 292 -12.19 -3.95 -7.69
N VAL A 293 -11.55 -4.09 -8.85
CA VAL A 293 -12.12 -4.30 -10.17
C VAL A 293 -12.08 -5.78 -10.51
N VAL A 294 -13.25 -6.38 -10.73
CA VAL A 294 -13.32 -7.79 -11.16
C VAL A 294 -12.67 -7.98 -12.54
N MET A 295 -11.40 -8.38 -12.56
CA MET A 295 -10.66 -8.70 -13.79
C MET A 295 -10.03 -10.09 -13.66
N PRO A 296 -10.76 -11.17 -13.99
CA PRO A 296 -10.26 -12.55 -13.85
C PRO A 296 -8.95 -12.80 -14.59
N GLU A 297 -8.67 -12.05 -15.66
CA GLU A 297 -7.46 -12.19 -16.45
C GLU A 297 -6.23 -11.54 -15.79
N ILE A 298 -6.38 -10.77 -14.70
CA ILE A 298 -5.26 -10.06 -14.04
C ILE A 298 -4.17 -11.02 -13.58
N GLU A 299 -4.55 -12.22 -13.12
CA GLU A 299 -3.62 -13.25 -12.69
C GLU A 299 -2.74 -13.77 -13.84
N GLN A 300 -3.25 -13.72 -15.07
CA GLN A 300 -2.51 -14.13 -16.27
C GLN A 300 -1.47 -13.07 -16.68
N CYS A 301 -1.61 -11.82 -16.20
CA CYS A 301 -0.65 -10.75 -16.45
C CYS A 301 0.65 -10.91 -15.64
N PHE A 302 0.64 -11.73 -14.57
CA PHE A 302 1.73 -11.85 -13.61
C PHE A 302 2.10 -13.29 -13.30
N THR A 303 3.24 -13.73 -13.85
CA THR A 303 3.87 -14.99 -13.46
C THR A 303 4.57 -14.86 -12.10
N SER A 304 4.70 -15.98 -11.38
CA SER A 304 5.49 -16.03 -10.13
C SER A 304 6.94 -15.56 -10.34
N ALA A 305 7.52 -15.80 -11.53
CA ALA A 305 8.86 -15.32 -11.88
C ALA A 305 8.91 -13.79 -12.00
N GLN A 306 7.89 -13.15 -12.59
CA GLN A 306 7.79 -11.70 -12.65
C GLN A 306 7.61 -11.09 -11.25
N LEU A 307 6.73 -11.66 -10.42
CA LEU A 307 6.54 -11.20 -9.04
C LEU A 307 7.83 -11.33 -8.21
N LYS A 308 8.52 -12.48 -8.32
CA LYS A 308 9.83 -12.70 -7.68
C LYS A 308 10.83 -11.64 -8.10
N LYS A 309 10.86 -11.29 -9.40
CA LYS A 309 11.75 -10.25 -9.92
C LYS A 309 11.43 -8.86 -9.36
N ILE A 310 10.15 -8.46 -9.31
CA ILE A 310 9.72 -7.17 -8.73
C ILE A 310 10.21 -7.06 -7.28
N ILE A 311 9.92 -8.06 -6.45
CA ILE A 311 10.27 -8.05 -5.02
C ILE A 311 11.79 -8.12 -4.82
N THR A 312 12.52 -8.85 -5.68
CA THR A 312 13.98 -8.91 -5.65
C THR A 312 14.60 -7.54 -5.92
N GLU A 313 14.18 -6.86 -7.00
CA GLU A 313 14.71 -5.54 -7.35
C GLU A 313 14.49 -4.53 -6.21
N GLN A 314 13.33 -4.58 -5.55
CA GLN A 314 13.02 -3.71 -4.41
C GLN A 314 13.92 -3.99 -3.21
N THR A 315 14.08 -5.27 -2.87
CA THR A 315 14.93 -5.71 -1.76
C THR A 315 16.39 -5.30 -2.00
N VAL A 316 16.91 -5.54 -3.21
CA VAL A 316 18.29 -5.19 -3.60
C VAL A 316 18.48 -3.68 -3.60
N ALA A 317 17.57 -2.92 -4.19
CA ALA A 317 17.64 -1.46 -4.23
C ALA A 317 17.70 -0.85 -2.82
N HIS A 318 16.97 -1.40 -1.86
CA HIS A 318 17.06 -0.95 -0.48
C HIS A 318 18.41 -1.30 0.16
N ILE A 319 18.87 -2.54 0.08
CA ILE A 319 20.15 -2.97 0.68
C ILE A 319 21.32 -2.12 0.15
N GLN A 320 21.30 -1.74 -1.13
CA GLN A 320 22.31 -0.87 -1.74
C GLN A 320 22.39 0.52 -1.10
N THR A 321 21.34 0.98 -0.41
CA THR A 321 21.32 2.24 0.33
C THR A 321 21.68 2.10 1.81
N CYS A 322 21.75 0.87 2.33
CA CYS A 322 22.06 0.62 3.74
C CYS A 322 23.57 0.74 4.01
N SER A 323 23.93 1.34 5.14
CA SER A 323 25.32 1.36 5.61
C SER A 323 25.72 -0.03 6.16
N PRO A 324 27.02 -0.39 6.18
CA PRO A 324 27.45 -1.69 6.72
C PRO A 324 27.06 -1.92 8.19
N GLU A 325 26.96 -0.86 8.99
CA GLU A 325 26.57 -0.90 10.41
C GLU A 325 25.12 -1.38 10.59
N TYR A 326 24.28 -1.21 9.56
CA TYR A 326 22.89 -1.66 9.56
C TYR A 326 22.75 -3.19 9.46
N PHE A 327 23.83 -3.93 9.20
CA PHE A 327 23.78 -5.36 8.94
C PHE A 327 23.08 -6.18 10.04
N SER A 328 23.45 -5.98 11.31
CA SER A 328 22.85 -6.73 12.43
C SER A 328 21.36 -6.46 12.55
N GLN A 329 20.97 -5.19 12.43
CA GLN A 329 19.57 -4.79 12.47
C GLN A 329 18.79 -5.37 11.29
N TYR A 330 19.38 -5.36 10.10
CA TYR A 330 18.79 -5.95 8.89
C TYR A 330 18.53 -7.46 9.06
N GLN A 331 19.44 -8.19 9.71
CA GLN A 331 19.24 -9.61 10.03
C GLN A 331 18.03 -9.83 10.93
N ASP A 332 17.83 -8.97 11.92
CA ASP A 332 16.69 -9.10 12.84
C ASP A 332 15.37 -8.74 12.16
N LEU A 333 15.36 -7.72 11.29
CA LEU A 333 14.21 -7.44 10.43
C LEU A 333 13.84 -8.65 9.56
N LEU A 334 14.81 -9.29 8.92
CA LEU A 334 14.58 -10.50 8.12
C LEU A 334 13.98 -11.63 8.95
N LYS A 335 14.49 -11.87 10.16
CA LYS A 335 13.95 -12.90 11.07
C LYS A 335 12.50 -12.60 11.44
N GLY A 336 12.19 -11.35 11.80
CA GLY A 336 10.83 -10.91 12.14
C GLY A 336 9.86 -11.12 10.98
N ALA A 337 10.22 -10.62 9.80
CA ALA A 337 9.41 -10.77 8.59
C ALA A 337 9.19 -12.25 8.21
N LEU A 338 10.23 -13.08 8.24
CA LEU A 338 10.10 -14.52 7.97
C LEU A 338 9.23 -15.24 9.00
N SER A 339 9.29 -14.84 10.27
CA SER A 339 8.43 -15.38 11.33
C SER A 339 6.95 -15.11 11.06
N LEU A 340 6.62 -13.89 10.61
CA LEU A 340 5.27 -13.50 10.18
C LEU A 340 4.81 -14.30 8.94
N LEU A 341 5.63 -14.30 7.89
CA LEU A 341 5.29 -14.94 6.61
C LEU A 341 5.13 -16.46 6.72
N ARG A 342 5.91 -17.14 7.57
CA ARG A 342 5.83 -18.60 7.73
C ARG A 342 4.54 -19.07 8.39
N ARG A 343 3.78 -18.17 9.03
CA ARG A 343 2.46 -18.49 9.60
C ARG A 343 1.46 -18.89 8.53
N THR A 344 1.60 -18.39 7.30
CA THR A 344 0.71 -18.74 6.18
C THR A 344 0.51 -20.24 6.09
N LYS A 345 1.58 -21.04 6.12
CA LYS A 345 1.46 -22.50 6.02
C LYS A 345 0.65 -23.10 7.16
N VAL A 346 0.88 -22.65 8.40
CA VAL A 346 0.15 -23.14 9.57
C VAL A 346 -1.32 -22.71 9.50
N SER A 347 -1.59 -21.45 9.15
CA SER A 347 -2.94 -20.91 9.02
C SER A 347 -3.72 -21.51 7.85
N SER A 348 -3.03 -21.89 6.79
CA SER A 348 -3.57 -22.50 5.59
C SER A 348 -3.87 -23.99 5.82
N ASP A 349 -2.92 -24.74 6.39
CA ASP A 349 -3.04 -26.19 6.60
C ASP A 349 -3.84 -26.56 7.88
N TYR A 350 -3.81 -25.70 8.92
CA TYR A 350 -4.38 -25.97 10.25
C TYR A 350 -5.00 -24.70 10.89
N PRO A 351 -6.09 -24.15 10.32
CA PRO A 351 -6.69 -22.89 10.78
C PRO A 351 -7.10 -22.94 12.26
N GLU A 352 -7.49 -24.10 12.79
CA GLU A 352 -7.88 -24.30 14.19
C GLU A 352 -6.72 -24.19 15.19
N ARG A 353 -5.47 -24.27 14.71
CA ARG A 353 -4.26 -24.15 15.54
C ARG A 353 -3.72 -22.73 15.61
N TYR A 354 -4.34 -21.81 14.88
CA TYR A 354 -3.98 -20.41 14.94
C TYR A 354 -4.40 -19.83 16.30
N GLN A 355 -3.42 -19.44 17.12
CA GLN A 355 -3.67 -18.58 18.27
C GLN A 355 -3.27 -17.16 17.90
N PRO A 356 -4.19 -16.18 17.96
CA PRO A 356 -3.82 -14.79 17.78
C PRO A 356 -2.80 -14.42 18.86
N ILE A 357 -1.74 -13.69 18.49
CA ILE A 357 -0.80 -13.11 19.47
C ILE A 357 -1.63 -12.31 20.51
N PRO A 358 -1.44 -12.46 21.82
CA PRO A 358 -2.17 -11.70 22.82
C PRO A 358 -2.09 -10.18 22.57
N GLU A 359 -3.18 -9.45 22.78
CA GLU A 359 -3.26 -8.00 22.54
C GLU A 359 -2.22 -7.21 23.37
N GLU A 360 -1.84 -7.77 24.52
CA GLU A 360 -0.89 -7.23 25.50
C GLU A 360 0.57 -7.26 25.02
N ASP A 361 0.95 -8.27 24.22
CA ASP A 361 2.30 -8.39 23.66
C ASP A 361 2.53 -7.49 22.44
N ARG A 362 1.46 -6.95 21.84
CA ARG A 362 1.51 -6.18 20.57
C ARG A 362 1.62 -4.68 20.73
N LEU A 363 1.14 -4.14 21.86
CA LEU A 363 1.32 -2.72 22.20
C LEU A 363 2.70 -2.45 22.81
N LEU A 364 3.45 -3.51 23.19
CA LEU A 364 4.72 -3.42 23.90
C LEU A 364 5.96 -3.81 23.07
N SER A 365 5.81 -4.52 21.94
CA SER A 365 6.92 -4.71 21.00
C SER A 365 6.99 -3.56 19.99
N ASP A 366 7.85 -2.59 20.28
CA ASP A 366 8.46 -1.64 19.33
C ASP A 366 7.77 -0.31 18.97
N PHE A 367 6.96 0.28 19.86
CA PHE A 367 6.75 1.74 19.82
C PHE A 367 7.85 2.55 20.54
N ARG A 368 8.80 1.88 21.22
CA ARG A 368 9.92 2.51 21.94
C ARG A 368 11.31 2.27 21.32
N GLY A 369 11.40 1.53 20.20
CA GLY A 369 12.67 1.06 19.64
C GLY A 369 13.40 1.98 18.65
N PHE A 370 12.79 3.10 18.23
CA PHE A 370 13.38 3.97 17.22
C PHE A 370 13.45 5.42 17.72
N GLN A 371 14.34 5.65 18.67
CA GLN A 371 15.00 6.95 18.78
C GLN A 371 16.23 6.90 17.86
N MET A 372 16.16 7.60 16.72
CA MET A 372 17.36 8.15 16.09
C MET A 372 17.51 9.60 16.54
#